data_AF-A0A7X9PKE0-F1
#
_entry.id   AF-A0A7X9PKE0-F1
#
_cell.length_a   1.000
_cell.length_b   1.000
_cell.length_c   1.000
_cell.angle_alpha   90.00
_cell.angle_beta   90.00
_cell.angle_gamma   90.00
#
_symmetry.space_group_name_H-M   'P 1'
#
loop_
_entity.id
_entity.type
_entity.pdbx_description
1 polymer ?
#
loop_
_entity_poly.entity_id
_entity_poly.type
_entity_poly.pdbx_seq_one_letter_code
_entity_poly.pdbx_strand_id
1 'polypeptide(L)'
;MKVLAFILLFFACSVYSQTDTSHTFIYTPESKLKEGIYFSFDRFIKQQPLPFVKIVDYDNYSDKDAFFKQKQIQFLDEYGIAKTVETRTIWGYVLNNALYIYYNKEFYRVSYIGTLTHFIATQTIRNYTTPYDPYYGYYPPYPSQSYETTSLIQNIIDF
;
A
#
# COMPACT_ATOMS: atom_id res chain seq x y z
N MET A 1 -15.22 -32.76 -32.60
CA MET A 1 -15.00 -32.80 -31.14
C MET A 1 -13.82 -31.96 -30.66
N LYS A 2 -12.61 -32.04 -31.25
CA LYS A 2 -11.43 -31.31 -30.76
C LYS A 2 -11.56 -29.78 -30.77
N VAL A 3 -12.20 -29.21 -31.80
CA VAL A 3 -12.43 -27.75 -31.92
C VAL A 3 -13.40 -27.24 -30.85
N LEU A 4 -14.46 -28.00 -30.55
CA LEU A 4 -15.43 -27.64 -29.52
C LEU A 4 -14.80 -27.62 -28.12
N ALA A 5 -13.91 -28.57 -27.84
CA ALA A 5 -13.15 -28.61 -26.58
C ALA A 5 -12.20 -27.40 -26.44
N PHE A 6 -11.58 -26.94 -27.53
CA PHE A 6 -10.73 -25.76 -27.53
C PHE A 6 -11.51 -24.46 -27.28
N ILE A 7 -12.70 -24.34 -27.86
CA ILE A 7 -13.59 -23.18 -27.63
C ILE A 7 -14.05 -23.13 -26.17
N LEU A 8 -14.37 -24.29 -25.59
CA LEU A 8 -14.82 -24.40 -24.20
C LEU A 8 -13.69 -24.09 -23.19
N LEU A 9 -12.45 -24.47 -23.51
CA LEU A 9 -11.26 -24.11 -22.73
C LEU A 9 -10.97 -22.60 -22.77
N PHE A 10 -11.16 -21.96 -23.93
CA PHE A 10 -10.93 -20.52 -24.09
C PHE A 10 -11.94 -19.69 -23.28
N PHE A 11 -13.21 -20.10 -23.26
CA PHE A 11 -14.25 -19.43 -22.46
C PHE A 11 -14.05 -19.61 -20.94
N ALA A 12 -13.50 -20.75 -20.49
CA ALA A 12 -13.21 -20.97 -19.07
C ALA A 12 -12.12 -20.02 -18.53
N CYS A 13 -11.17 -19.59 -19.36
CA CYS A 13 -10.12 -18.64 -18.96
C CYS A 13 -10.59 -17.19 -18.86
N SER A 14 -11.66 -16.80 -19.56
CA SER A 14 -12.16 -15.40 -19.57
C SER A 14 -12.96 -15.02 -18.31
N VAL A 15 -13.38 -15.99 -17.48
CA VAL A 15 -14.23 -15.74 -16.31
C VAL A 15 -13.43 -15.15 -15.14
N TYR A 16 -12.12 -15.38 -15.06
CA TYR A 16 -11.27 -14.88 -13.96
C TYR A 16 -10.92 -13.39 -14.06
N SER A 17 -11.28 -12.70 -15.15
CA SER A 17 -10.93 -11.28 -15.34
C SER A 17 -11.99 -10.30 -14.79
N GLN A 18 -13.10 -10.79 -14.27
CA GLN A 18 -14.19 -9.96 -13.73
C GLN A 18 -14.11 -9.88 -12.20
N THR A 19 -12.98 -9.43 -11.66
CA THR A 19 -12.88 -9.16 -10.23
C THR A 19 -13.72 -7.93 -9.93
N ASP A 20 -14.86 -8.13 -9.28
CA ASP A 20 -15.77 -7.05 -8.90
C ASP A 20 -15.15 -6.20 -7.77
N THR A 21 -14.73 -4.98 -8.13
CA THR A 21 -14.13 -4.01 -7.20
C THR A 21 -15.19 -3.17 -6.48
N SER A 22 -16.48 -3.31 -6.78
CA SER A 22 -17.55 -2.46 -6.22
C SER A 22 -17.69 -2.54 -4.70
N HIS A 23 -17.25 -3.66 -4.10
CA HIS A 23 -17.24 -3.88 -2.66
C HIS A 23 -15.93 -3.45 -1.96
N THR A 24 -15.02 -2.80 -2.69
CA THR A 24 -13.75 -2.26 -2.17
C THR A 24 -14.02 -0.93 -1.48
N PHE A 25 -13.59 -0.81 -0.22
CA PHE A 25 -13.62 0.45 0.49
C PHE A 25 -12.71 1.47 -0.19
N ILE A 26 -13.30 2.57 -0.64
CA ILE A 26 -12.57 3.73 -1.15
C ILE A 26 -12.22 4.60 0.05
N TYR A 27 -10.94 4.72 0.34
CA TYR A 27 -10.46 5.64 1.38
C TYR A 27 -10.64 7.08 0.90
N THR A 28 -11.30 7.88 1.72
CA THR A 28 -11.30 9.34 1.62
C THR A 28 -10.84 9.93 2.96
N PRO A 29 -10.31 11.17 3.01
CA PRO A 29 -9.92 11.80 4.28
C PRO A 29 -11.05 11.86 5.32
N GLU A 30 -12.30 11.84 4.88
CA GLU A 30 -13.50 11.83 5.72
C GLU A 30 -13.98 10.43 6.10
N SER A 31 -13.45 9.40 5.42
CA SER A 31 -13.85 8.01 5.64
C SER A 31 -13.39 7.52 7.02
N LYS A 32 -14.29 6.83 7.74
CA LYS A 32 -13.97 6.20 9.02
C LYS A 32 -13.61 4.74 8.81
N LEU A 33 -12.38 4.40 9.16
CA LEU A 33 -11.90 3.02 9.18
C LEU A 33 -12.58 2.25 10.31
N LYS A 34 -13.02 1.02 10.04
CA LYS A 34 -13.54 0.16 11.11
C LYS A 34 -12.40 -0.32 11.99
N GLU A 35 -12.57 -0.13 13.29
CA GLU A 35 -11.59 -0.54 14.29
C GLU A 35 -11.52 -2.06 14.45
N GLY A 36 -10.33 -2.54 14.80
CA GLY A 36 -10.06 -3.95 15.05
C GLY A 36 -8.85 -4.46 14.27
N ILE A 37 -8.64 -5.77 14.37
CA ILE A 37 -7.50 -6.47 13.78
C ILE A 37 -7.86 -7.01 12.39
N TYR A 38 -7.00 -6.80 11.41
CA TYR A 38 -7.11 -7.32 10.06
C TYR A 38 -6.04 -8.38 9.82
N PHE A 39 -6.48 -9.61 9.52
CA PHE A 39 -5.57 -10.72 9.22
C PHE A 39 -4.99 -10.66 7.80
N SER A 40 -5.60 -9.88 6.90
CA SER A 40 -5.13 -9.71 5.53
C SER A 40 -5.52 -8.35 4.98
N PHE A 41 -4.79 -7.90 3.96
CA PHE A 41 -5.11 -6.68 3.21
C PHE A 41 -6.51 -6.74 2.58
N ASP A 42 -6.92 -7.89 2.05
CA ASP A 42 -8.26 -8.09 1.48
C ASP A 42 -9.37 -7.79 2.50
N ARG A 43 -9.20 -8.23 3.76
CA ARG A 43 -10.16 -7.91 4.83
C ARG A 43 -10.18 -6.43 5.19
N PHE A 44 -9.03 -5.75 5.10
CA PHE A 44 -8.95 -4.31 5.31
C PHE A 44 -9.71 -3.55 4.22
N ILE A 45 -9.46 -3.91 2.96
CA ILE A 45 -10.17 -3.34 1.81
C ILE A 45 -11.68 -3.60 1.89
N LYS A 46 -12.11 -4.75 2.42
CA LYS A 46 -13.54 -5.04 2.65
C LYS A 46 -14.09 -4.47 3.96
N GLN A 47 -13.27 -3.82 4.78
CA GLN A 47 -13.62 -3.33 6.13
C GLN A 47 -14.30 -4.43 6.98
N GLN A 48 -13.65 -5.59 7.07
CA GLN A 48 -14.06 -6.76 7.84
C GLN A 48 -13.04 -7.11 8.94
N PRO A 49 -12.83 -6.24 9.95
CA PRO A 49 -11.91 -6.52 11.04
C PRO A 49 -12.43 -7.65 11.94
N LEU A 50 -11.53 -8.24 12.72
CA LEU A 50 -11.84 -8.86 14.00
C LEU A 50 -12.02 -7.74 15.04
N PRO A 51 -13.23 -7.53 15.58
CA PRO A 51 -13.48 -6.47 16.54
C PRO A 51 -12.68 -6.68 17.83
N PHE A 52 -12.20 -5.60 18.44
CA PHE A 52 -11.44 -5.66 19.70
C PHE A 52 -12.21 -6.33 20.84
N VAL A 53 -13.54 -6.19 20.87
CA VAL A 53 -14.41 -6.86 21.87
C VAL A 53 -14.38 -8.39 21.81
N LYS A 54 -13.92 -8.97 20.70
CA LYS A 54 -13.75 -10.43 20.57
C LYS A 54 -12.37 -10.90 21.03
N ILE A 55 -11.45 -9.98 21.33
CA ILE A 55 -10.10 -10.30 21.74
C ILE A 55 -10.09 -10.52 23.24
N VAL A 56 -9.54 -11.66 23.64
CA VAL A 56 -9.36 -12.01 25.04
C VAL A 56 -8.27 -11.12 25.65
N ASP A 57 -8.50 -10.62 26.86
CA ASP A 57 -7.58 -9.77 27.62
C ASP A 57 -7.22 -8.41 27.01
N TYR A 58 -7.85 -7.99 25.90
CA TYR A 58 -7.53 -6.71 25.27
C TYR A 58 -7.72 -5.50 26.21
N ASP A 59 -8.76 -5.53 27.04
CA ASP A 59 -9.07 -4.45 27.99
C ASP A 59 -8.18 -4.45 29.23
N ASN A 60 -7.47 -5.55 29.50
CA ASN A 60 -6.53 -5.64 30.63
C ASN A 60 -5.26 -4.81 30.40
N TYR A 61 -5.01 -4.37 29.15
CA TYR A 61 -3.89 -3.53 28.79
C TYR A 61 -4.28 -2.04 28.81
N SER A 62 -3.66 -1.31 29.73
CA SER A 62 -3.74 0.16 29.82
C SER A 62 -3.05 0.82 28.61
N ASP A 63 -1.89 0.29 28.22
CA ASP A 63 -1.20 0.67 26.99
C ASP A 63 -1.55 -0.32 25.86
N LYS A 64 -2.30 0.14 24.87
CA LYS A 64 -2.70 -0.69 23.71
C LYS A 64 -1.51 -1.06 22.83
N ASP A 65 -0.44 -0.27 22.81
CA ASP A 65 0.76 -0.62 22.06
C ASP A 65 1.51 -1.79 22.72
N ALA A 66 1.44 -1.90 24.05
CA ALA A 66 2.01 -3.03 24.78
C ALA A 66 1.28 -4.36 24.48
N PHE A 67 -0.02 -4.32 24.22
CA PHE A 67 -0.79 -5.50 23.82
C PHE A 67 -0.24 -6.14 22.54
N PHE A 68 0.09 -5.34 21.53
CA PHE A 68 0.60 -5.83 20.25
C PHE A 68 2.07 -6.28 20.28
N LYS A 69 2.77 -6.18 21.41
CA LYS A 69 4.12 -6.74 21.60
C LYS A 69 4.10 -8.21 22.02
N GLN A 70 2.93 -8.77 22.33
CA GLN A 70 2.78 -10.18 22.63
C GLN A 70 3.15 -11.06 21.43
N LYS A 71 3.58 -12.29 21.69
CA LYS A 71 3.86 -13.27 20.62
C LYS A 71 2.59 -13.83 19.97
N GLN A 72 1.52 -13.92 20.76
CA GLN A 72 0.27 -14.54 20.37
C GLN A 72 -0.89 -13.77 20.99
N ILE A 73 -1.99 -13.70 20.26
CA ILE A 73 -3.23 -13.06 20.66
C ILE A 73 -4.32 -14.12 20.68
N GLN A 74 -5.16 -14.09 21.71
CA GLN A 74 -6.32 -14.97 21.83
C GLN A 74 -7.59 -14.19 21.49
N PHE A 75 -8.51 -14.82 20.77
CA PHE A 75 -9.81 -14.23 20.43
C PHE A 75 -10.90 -15.28 20.34
N LEU A 76 -12.15 -14.84 20.50
CA LEU A 76 -13.33 -15.67 20.35
C LEU A 76 -13.78 -15.68 18.88
N ASP A 77 -13.99 -16.86 18.33
CA ASP A 77 -14.58 -17.01 17.00
C ASP A 77 -16.10 -16.76 17.01
N GLU A 78 -16.74 -16.99 15.86
CA GLU A 78 -18.19 -16.79 15.71
C GLU A 78 -19.05 -17.71 16.58
N TYR A 79 -18.48 -18.82 17.04
CA TYR A 79 -19.14 -19.79 17.92
C TYR A 79 -18.75 -19.61 19.39
N GLY A 80 -17.97 -18.57 19.72
CA GLY A 80 -17.48 -18.32 21.07
C GLY A 80 -16.32 -19.22 21.49
N ILE A 81 -15.67 -19.92 20.55
CA ILE A 81 -14.52 -20.77 20.83
C ILE A 81 -13.25 -19.91 20.82
N ALA A 82 -12.44 -20.02 21.88
CA ALA A 82 -11.16 -19.35 21.97
C ALA A 82 -10.17 -19.93 20.94
N LYS A 83 -9.62 -19.04 20.11
CA LYS A 83 -8.57 -19.33 19.13
C LYS A 83 -7.36 -18.47 19.41
N THR A 84 -6.19 -19.03 19.12
CA THR A 84 -4.91 -18.33 19.27
C THR A 84 -4.32 -18.08 17.90
N VAL A 85 -3.81 -16.87 17.70
CA VAL A 85 -3.11 -16.45 16.49
C VAL A 85 -1.77 -15.85 16.84
N GLU A 86 -0.75 -16.12 16.04
CA GLU A 86 0.55 -15.49 16.24
C GLU A 86 0.50 -14.03 15.76
N THR A 87 1.00 -13.10 16.56
CA THR A 87 0.97 -11.67 16.24
C THR A 87 1.65 -11.36 14.90
N ARG A 88 2.69 -12.12 14.56
CA ARG A 88 3.41 -11.99 13.27
C ARG A 88 2.59 -12.32 12.02
N THR A 89 1.43 -12.96 12.18
CA THR A 89 0.53 -13.33 11.08
C THR A 89 -0.58 -12.30 10.86
N ILE A 90 -0.68 -11.30 11.75
CA ILE A 90 -1.60 -10.18 11.59
C ILE A 90 -1.03 -9.26 10.50
N TRP A 91 -1.90 -8.83 9.58
CA TRP A 91 -1.51 -7.86 8.56
C TRP A 91 -1.45 -6.43 9.12
N GLY A 92 -2.47 -6.05 9.89
CA GLY A 92 -2.55 -4.73 10.51
C GLY A 92 -3.73 -4.61 11.46
N TYR A 93 -3.85 -3.48 12.14
CA TYR A 93 -5.01 -3.12 12.94
C TYR A 93 -5.36 -1.65 12.77
N VAL A 94 -6.60 -1.30 13.08
CA VAL A 94 -7.06 0.09 13.13
C VAL A 94 -7.46 0.41 14.56
N LEU A 95 -6.89 1.48 15.09
CA LEU A 95 -7.18 2.00 16.42
C LEU A 95 -7.32 3.53 16.33
N ASN A 96 -8.40 4.10 16.87
CA ASN A 96 -8.68 5.54 16.84
C ASN A 96 -8.58 6.13 15.43
N ASN A 97 -9.15 5.43 14.44
CA ASN A 97 -9.10 5.77 13.02
C ASN A 97 -7.68 5.84 12.41
N ALA A 98 -6.65 5.33 13.08
CA ALA A 98 -5.31 5.22 12.54
C ALA A 98 -5.00 3.76 12.17
N LEU A 99 -4.48 3.56 10.95
CA LEU A 99 -4.04 2.26 10.48
C LEU A 99 -2.61 1.97 10.95
N TYR A 100 -2.38 0.76 11.45
CA TYR A 100 -1.08 0.24 11.82
C TYR A 100 -0.83 -1.05 11.06
N ILE A 101 0.31 -1.17 10.40
CA ILE A 101 0.67 -2.37 9.61
C ILE A 101 1.81 -3.12 10.28
N TYR A 102 1.75 -4.44 10.25
CA TYR A 102 2.85 -5.28 10.71
C TYR A 102 3.96 -5.28 9.68
N TYR A 103 5.12 -4.78 10.05
CA TYR A 103 6.30 -4.77 9.21
C TYR A 103 7.54 -4.90 10.09
N ASN A 104 8.56 -5.64 9.63
CA ASN A 104 9.83 -5.79 10.35
C ASN A 104 9.69 -6.10 11.86
N LYS A 105 8.79 -7.03 12.22
CA LYS A 105 8.52 -7.50 13.59
C LYS A 105 7.77 -6.52 14.51
N GLU A 106 7.34 -5.37 14.01
CA GLU A 106 6.61 -4.36 14.79
C GLU A 106 5.42 -3.81 14.00
N PHE A 107 4.56 -3.05 14.68
CA PHE A 107 3.47 -2.33 14.04
C PHE A 107 3.85 -0.87 13.83
N TYR A 108 3.73 -0.41 12.59
CA TYR A 108 3.98 0.98 12.23
C TYR A 108 2.71 1.68 11.82
N ARG A 109 2.50 2.89 12.34
CA ARG A 109 1.40 3.75 11.92
C ARG A 109 1.60 4.17 10.46
N VAL A 110 0.55 4.00 9.66
CA VAL A 110 0.48 4.51 8.30
C VAL A 110 -0.03 5.94 8.34
N SER A 111 0.81 6.89 7.95
CA SER A 111 0.47 8.32 7.96
C SER A 111 -0.39 8.75 6.78
N TYR A 112 -0.23 8.08 5.63
CA TYR A 112 -0.89 8.42 4.38
C TYR A 112 -1.48 7.17 3.75
N ILE A 113 -2.76 7.22 3.40
CA ILE A 113 -3.48 6.15 2.73
C ILE A 113 -4.01 6.74 1.44
N GLY A 114 -3.59 6.16 0.31
CA GLY A 114 -3.90 6.68 -1.01
C GLY A 114 -3.42 5.71 -2.09
N THR A 115 -3.69 6.09 -3.34
CA THR A 115 -3.22 5.34 -4.50
C THR A 115 -1.90 5.91 -4.98
N LEU A 116 -0.82 5.15 -4.78
CA LEU A 116 0.47 5.50 -5.37
C LEU A 116 0.53 4.96 -6.80
N THR A 117 0.81 5.84 -7.76
CA THR A 117 1.10 5.43 -9.14
C THR A 117 2.61 5.45 -9.37
N HIS A 118 3.14 4.28 -9.72
CA HIS A 118 4.53 4.10 -10.09
C HIS A 118 4.64 3.96 -11.61
N PHE A 119 5.41 4.83 -12.25
CA PHE A 119 5.71 4.70 -13.68
C PHE A 119 7.17 5.03 -13.97
N ILE A 120 7.67 4.43 -15.03
CA ILE A 120 9.03 4.63 -15.52
C ILE A 120 8.93 5.40 -16.82
N ALA A 121 9.60 6.55 -16.89
CA ALA A 121 9.62 7.36 -18.09
C ALA A 121 11.05 7.71 -18.48
N THR A 122 11.29 7.78 -19.78
CA THR A 122 12.54 8.28 -20.31
C THR A 122 12.44 9.79 -20.41
N GLN A 123 13.31 10.52 -19.69
CA GLN A 123 13.36 11.98 -19.75
C GLN A 123 14.62 12.39 -20.49
N THR A 124 14.46 13.22 -21.53
CA THR A 124 15.56 13.89 -22.21
C THR A 124 15.71 15.30 -21.64
N ILE A 125 16.83 15.56 -20.97
CA ILE A 125 17.17 16.88 -20.46
C ILE A 125 18.15 17.51 -21.45
N ARG A 126 17.80 18.70 -21.94
CA ARG A 126 18.72 19.52 -22.74
C ARG A 126 19.53 20.38 -21.78
N ASN A 127 20.80 20.05 -21.62
CA ASN A 127 21.71 20.81 -20.79
C ASN A 127 22.28 21.96 -21.61
N TYR A 128 22.14 23.18 -21.09
CA TYR A 128 22.80 24.36 -21.65
C TYR A 128 24.08 24.58 -20.86
N THR A 129 25.23 24.36 -21.52
CA THR A 129 26.52 24.73 -20.93
C THR A 129 26.63 26.25 -21.04
N THR A 130 26.26 26.98 -19.99
CA THR A 130 26.63 28.40 -19.86
C THR A 130 28.05 28.45 -19.30
N PRO A 131 29.07 28.90 -20.08
CA PRO A 131 30.37 29.18 -19.52
C PRO A 131 30.23 30.45 -18.67
N TYR A 132 29.93 30.31 -17.38
CA TYR A 132 30.04 31.41 -16.44
C TYR A 132 31.51 31.53 -16.03
N ASP A 133 32.26 32.36 -16.76
CA ASP A 133 33.61 32.77 -16.41
C ASP A 133 33.55 34.18 -15.77
N PRO A 134 33.83 34.32 -14.46
CA PRO A 134 33.76 35.59 -13.76
C PRO A 134 34.88 36.59 -14.11
N TYR A 135 35.85 36.22 -14.96
CA TYR A 135 37.02 37.07 -15.27
C TYR A 135 37.02 37.71 -16.68
N TYR A 136 36.09 37.35 -17.58
CA TYR A 136 36.07 37.85 -18.97
C TYR A 136 34.77 38.57 -19.34
N GLY A 137 34.73 39.89 -19.12
CA GLY A 137 33.54 40.74 -19.34
C GLY A 137 33.40 41.41 -20.72
N TYR A 138 34.10 40.96 -21.78
CA TYR A 138 34.16 41.75 -23.03
C TYR A 138 34.34 40.95 -24.35
N TYR A 139 33.79 39.74 -24.45
CA TYR A 139 33.71 39.02 -25.74
C TYR A 139 32.27 38.61 -26.05
N PRO A 140 31.84 38.68 -27.33
CA PRO A 140 30.53 38.17 -27.74
C PRO A 140 30.44 36.67 -27.41
N PRO A 141 29.35 36.21 -26.79
CA PRO A 141 29.23 34.84 -26.32
C PRO A 141 29.31 33.89 -27.53
N TYR A 142 30.27 32.96 -27.49
CA TYR A 142 30.30 31.83 -28.42
C TYR A 142 28.98 31.04 -28.30
N PRO A 143 28.47 30.45 -29.39
CA PRO A 143 27.28 29.62 -29.33
C PRO A 143 27.51 28.48 -28.33
N SER A 144 26.71 28.48 -27.26
CA SER A 144 26.75 27.45 -26.23
C SER A 144 26.36 26.11 -26.85
N GLN A 145 27.22 25.11 -26.72
CA GLN A 145 26.89 23.75 -27.13
C GLN A 145 25.86 23.21 -26.14
N SER A 146 24.65 22.98 -26.64
CA SER A 146 23.63 22.20 -25.93
C SER A 146 23.83 20.73 -26.27
N TYR A 147 23.90 19.89 -25.25
CA TYR A 147 23.84 18.44 -25.43
C TYR A 147 22.61 17.89 -24.73
N GLU A 148 22.05 16.84 -25.30
CA GLU A 148 20.88 16.16 -24.76
C GLU A 148 21.35 14.94 -23.99
N THR A 149 20.85 14.78 -22.77
CA THR A 149 21.07 13.60 -21.95
C THR A 149 19.73 12.93 -21.72
N THR A 150 19.63 11.68 -22.17
CA THR A 150 18.44 10.86 -22.02
C THR A 150 18.66 9.88 -20.87
N SER A 151 17.82 9.97 -19.85
CA SER A 151 17.90 9.12 -18.66
C SER A 151 16.56 8.47 -18.37
N LEU A 152 16.60 7.20 -17.92
CA LEU A 152 15.43 6.48 -17.44
C LEU A 152 15.15 6.87 -15.99
N ILE A 153 13.98 7.42 -15.72
CA ILE A 153 13.60 7.96 -14.41
C ILE A 153 12.41 7.17 -13.86
N GLN A 154 12.55 6.80 -12.59
CA GLN A 154 11.50 6.18 -11.80
C GLN A 154 10.70 7.28 -11.09
N ASN A 155 9.41 7.35 -11.36
CA ASN A 155 8.52 8.36 -10.79
C ASN A 155 7.45 7.69 -9.90
N ILE A 156 7.16 8.33 -8.77
CA ILE A 156 6.07 7.96 -7.87
C ILE A 156 5.19 9.21 -7.76
N ILE A 157 3.92 9.09 -8.17
CA ILE A 157 2.91 10.15 -8.06
C ILE A 157 1.89 9.72 -7.00
N ASP A 158 1.52 10.68 -6.15
CA ASP A 158 0.40 10.61 -5.22
C ASP A 158 -0.71 11.54 -5.73
N PHE A 159 -1.98 11.15 -5.60
CA PHE A 159 -3.15 11.84 -6.14
C PHE A 159 -4.08 12.36 -5.04
#